data_AF-A0A2P5XLY4-F1
#
_entry.id   AF-A0A2P5XLY4-F1
#
_cell.length_a   1.000
_cell.length_b   1.000
_cell.length_c   1.000
_cell.angle_alpha   90.00
_cell.angle_beta   90.00
_cell.angle_gamma   90.00
#
_symmetry.space_group_name_H-M   'P 1'
#
loop_
_entity.id
_entity.type
_entity.pdbx_description
1 polymer ?
#
loop_
_entity_poly.entity_id
_entity_poly.type
_entity_poly.pdbx_seq_one_letter_code
_entity_poly.pdbx_strand_id
1 'polypeptide(L)'
;MMDIDEPLDFEVEDSLLINPVVPSKRKNLMGLDELLTEHYKEQSKLIENEARKQAKARKCYMKAIHSVEEMSEWGLCVFGEQKTTPPLSFPELGNWSILQSFMNNELNSLVGLTKEQEKSLATWTFFLMLYSSKEELRSSACEFWCAILSSKIQVGMRPIEIDWYPSYPELKSALETYGFLFNFSSNISAENSSGCKGPPQNIITWIKFTAVYCQVRCNKQSILLTSDCQELAEVILCLFLDRRLQGLSVLMRNCMQSIISSFTEEEWINSYSRIAKSIASRVPTDLNCLRAVQCISGVDPRTKHLKSVVAFEILVNCFENKHYPDMVHDDIGILTLLISINVKEKACDFFKMYIYLVLAENWLRYDEMFSDKPVICEMWGVFLRNCSCQISSSDLRPHASKVRNKAAFLLQGIGNS
;
A
#
# COMPACT_ATOMS: atom_id res chain seq x y z
N MET A 1 -28.38 53.75 62.21
CA MET A 1 -29.74 53.21 62.15
C MET A 1 -29.61 51.79 61.64
N MET A 2 -29.74 50.81 62.56
CA MET A 2 -30.13 49.38 62.42
C MET A 2 -29.55 48.55 61.27
N ASP A 3 -29.24 47.25 61.37
CA ASP A 3 -29.00 46.23 62.40
C ASP A 3 -28.74 44.95 61.55
N ILE A 4 -27.68 44.17 61.82
CA ILE A 4 -27.74 42.79 62.37
C ILE A 4 -28.06 41.66 61.36
N ASP A 5 -27.15 40.68 61.32
CA ASP A 5 -27.22 39.24 60.99
C ASP A 5 -27.56 38.68 59.57
N GLU A 6 -26.54 38.06 58.98
CA GLU A 6 -26.43 36.67 58.46
C GLU A 6 -27.58 35.67 58.79
N PRO A 7 -27.79 34.51 58.08
CA PRO A 7 -27.53 34.11 56.68
C PRO A 7 -28.79 33.60 55.92
N LEU A 8 -28.73 33.48 54.59
CA LEU A 8 -29.58 32.54 53.83
C LEU A 8 -28.73 31.78 52.81
N ASP A 9 -28.79 30.47 52.95
CA ASP A 9 -28.02 29.42 52.27
C ASP A 9 -28.81 28.84 51.09
N PHE A 10 -28.07 28.14 50.24
CA PHE A 10 -28.44 27.16 49.21
C PHE A 10 -28.82 27.64 47.79
N GLU A 11 -27.82 27.46 46.92
CA GLU A 11 -27.89 26.85 45.57
C GLU A 11 -28.88 27.41 44.55
N VAL A 12 -28.36 28.17 43.58
CA VAL A 12 -29.01 28.35 42.27
C VAL A 12 -28.06 27.80 41.20
N GLU A 13 -28.08 26.48 41.03
CA GLU A 13 -27.61 25.80 39.82
C GLU A 13 -28.68 25.86 38.71
N ASP A 14 -28.19 25.76 37.48
CA ASP A 14 -28.77 26.22 36.23
C ASP A 14 -30.22 25.82 35.92
N SER A 15 -31.00 26.84 35.53
CA SER A 15 -32.31 26.69 34.90
C SER A 15 -32.19 26.22 33.45
N LEU A 16 -32.04 24.91 33.25
CA LEU A 16 -32.34 24.24 31.98
C LEU A 16 -33.68 23.50 32.08
N LEU A 17 -34.78 24.26 32.11
CA LEU A 17 -36.14 23.73 31.92
C LEU A 17 -36.83 24.46 30.76
N ILE A 18 -36.65 23.93 29.55
CA ILE A 18 -37.67 24.05 28.50
C ILE A 18 -38.23 22.64 28.29
N ASN A 19 -39.43 22.40 28.83
CA ASN A 19 -40.18 21.16 28.65
C ASN A 19 -40.69 21.03 27.20
N PRO A 20 -40.52 19.88 26.52
CA PRO A 20 -41.38 19.52 25.42
C PRO A 20 -42.67 18.85 25.94
N VAL A 21 -43.80 19.27 25.39
CA VAL A 21 -45.13 18.69 25.60
C VAL A 21 -45.13 17.21 25.21
N VAL A 22 -45.49 16.34 26.16
CA VAL A 22 -45.60 14.88 25.99
C VAL A 22 -46.99 14.51 25.47
N PRO A 23 -47.13 13.79 24.33
CA PRO A 23 -48.33 12.98 24.11
C PRO A 23 -48.14 11.64 24.81
N SER A 24 -49.11 11.27 25.64
CA SER A 24 -49.14 10.03 26.41
C SER A 24 -49.03 8.79 25.52
N LYS A 25 -47.85 8.14 25.49
CA LYS A 25 -47.70 6.74 25.10
C LYS A 25 -46.79 6.05 26.10
N ARG A 26 -47.23 4.84 26.50
CA ARG A 26 -46.67 3.96 27.51
C ARG A 26 -45.14 3.97 27.53
N LYS A 27 -44.55 4.18 28.72
CA LYS A 27 -43.14 3.89 28.98
C LYS A 27 -42.92 2.38 28.81
N ASN A 28 -42.41 1.99 27.64
CA ASN A 28 -41.75 0.71 27.54
C ASN A 28 -40.40 0.88 28.25
N LEU A 29 -40.16 0.04 29.27
CA LEU A 29 -38.84 -0.13 29.86
C LEU A 29 -37.93 -0.59 28.71
N MET A 30 -37.11 0.30 28.18
CA MET A 30 -36.13 -0.03 27.15
C MET A 30 -35.09 -0.92 27.83
N GLY A 31 -35.04 -2.19 27.43
CA GLY A 31 -34.14 -3.17 28.05
C GLY A 31 -32.68 -2.78 27.80
N LEU A 32 -31.78 -3.17 28.70
CA LEU A 32 -30.34 -2.93 28.55
C LEU A 32 -29.81 -3.43 27.18
N ASP A 33 -30.40 -4.51 26.65
CA ASP A 33 -30.07 -5.08 25.34
C ASP A 33 -30.49 -4.16 24.17
N GLU A 34 -31.58 -3.40 24.30
CA GLU A 34 -31.99 -2.41 23.29
C GLU A 34 -31.01 -1.22 23.27
N LEU A 35 -30.57 -0.76 24.44
CA LEU A 35 -29.56 0.30 24.56
C LEU A 35 -28.19 -0.14 24.04
N LEU A 36 -27.78 -1.38 24.33
CA LEU A 36 -26.55 -1.95 23.77
C LEU A 36 -26.63 -2.02 22.23
N THR A 37 -27.76 -2.49 21.71
CA THR A 37 -27.98 -2.61 20.26
C THR A 37 -27.94 -1.25 19.58
N GLU A 38 -28.51 -0.22 20.20
CA GLU A 38 -28.48 1.15 19.70
C GLU A 38 -27.06 1.74 19.74
N HIS A 39 -26.32 1.51 20.84
CA HIS A 39 -24.92 1.91 20.97
C HIS A 39 -24.03 1.30 19.88
N TYR A 40 -24.14 -0.02 19.63
CA TYR A 40 -23.35 -0.68 18.58
C TYR A 40 -23.76 -0.25 17.16
N LYS A 41 -25.04 0.05 16.93
CA LYS A 41 -25.50 0.65 15.66
C LYS A 41 -24.93 2.05 15.45
N GLU A 42 -24.84 2.84 16.50
CA GLU A 42 -24.30 4.20 16.43
C GLU A 42 -22.78 4.20 16.22
N GLN A 43 -22.05 3.31 16.93
CA GLN A 43 -20.63 3.01 16.68
C GLN A 43 -20.38 2.59 15.22
N SER A 44 -21.20 1.68 14.68
CA SER A 44 -21.08 1.23 13.29
C SER A 44 -21.31 2.37 12.29
N LYS A 45 -22.28 3.25 12.54
CA LYS A 45 -22.52 4.45 11.71
C LYS A 45 -21.37 5.45 11.77
N LEU A 46 -20.71 5.60 12.92
CA LEU A 46 -19.54 6.47 13.04
C LEU A 46 -18.37 5.93 12.23
N ILE A 47 -18.08 4.63 12.33
CA ILE A 47 -17.06 3.95 11.53
C ILE A 47 -17.35 4.07 10.03
N GLU A 48 -18.60 3.85 9.61
CA GLU A 48 -19.00 3.96 8.21
C GLU A 48 -18.90 5.40 7.70
N ASN A 49 -19.29 6.39 8.52
CA ASN A 49 -19.18 7.80 8.18
C ASN A 49 -17.71 8.26 8.09
N GLU A 50 -16.83 7.76 8.95
CA GLU A 50 -15.40 8.04 8.90
C GLU A 50 -14.75 7.40 7.68
N ALA A 51 -15.09 6.15 7.36
CA ALA A 51 -14.69 5.49 6.12
C ALA A 51 -15.19 6.25 4.88
N ARG A 52 -16.43 6.76 4.92
CA ARG A 52 -17.03 7.56 3.83
C ARG A 52 -16.36 8.94 3.71
N LYS A 53 -16.00 9.59 4.82
CA LYS A 53 -15.19 10.83 4.84
C LYS A 53 -13.81 10.58 4.27
N GLN A 54 -13.12 9.50 4.66
CA GLN A 54 -11.83 9.11 4.09
C GLN A 54 -11.93 8.78 2.60
N ALA A 55 -12.99 8.08 2.16
CA ALA A 55 -13.22 7.80 0.74
C ALA A 55 -13.53 9.07 -0.07
N LYS A 56 -14.30 10.01 0.48
CA LYS A 56 -14.55 11.33 -0.13
C LYS A 56 -13.27 12.17 -0.18
N ALA A 57 -12.48 12.17 0.89
CA ALA A 57 -11.19 12.84 0.93
C ALA A 57 -10.23 12.25 -0.12
N ARG A 58 -10.14 10.91 -0.22
CA ARG A 58 -9.39 10.21 -1.29
C ARG A 58 -9.90 10.58 -2.69
N LYS A 59 -11.23 10.68 -2.88
CA LYS A 59 -11.83 11.06 -4.17
C LYS A 59 -11.61 12.53 -4.54
N CYS A 60 -11.66 13.44 -3.57
CA CYS A 60 -11.34 14.86 -3.76
C CYS A 60 -9.84 15.07 -3.99
N TYR A 61 -9.00 14.32 -3.26
CA TYR A 61 -7.57 14.27 -3.44
C TYR A 61 -7.19 13.76 -4.84
N MET A 62 -7.85 12.69 -5.31
CA MET A 62 -7.72 12.23 -6.69
C MET A 62 -8.18 13.29 -7.69
N LYS A 63 -9.33 13.94 -7.48
CA LYS A 63 -9.79 15.04 -8.36
C LYS A 63 -8.82 16.23 -8.41
N ALA A 64 -8.15 16.56 -7.29
CA ALA A 64 -7.14 17.62 -7.25
C ALA A 64 -5.83 17.25 -7.97
N ILE A 65 -5.58 15.95 -8.15
CA ILE A 65 -4.46 15.35 -8.92
C ILE A 65 -4.92 14.95 -10.34
N HIS A 66 -6.14 15.28 -10.74
CA HIS A 66 -6.67 14.95 -12.07
C HIS A 66 -6.90 16.23 -12.89
N SER A 67 -5.83 17.00 -13.13
CA SER A 67 -5.76 17.80 -14.37
C SER A 67 -5.35 16.88 -15.51
N VAL A 68 -6.01 17.01 -16.65
CA VAL A 68 -5.84 16.12 -17.83
C VAL A 68 -4.39 16.08 -18.35
N GLU A 69 -3.56 17.10 -18.03
CA GLU A 69 -2.11 17.13 -18.26
C GLU A 69 -1.32 16.11 -17.42
N GLU A 70 -1.64 15.92 -16.12
CA GLU A 70 -0.86 15.05 -15.21
C GLU A 70 -1.02 13.56 -15.55
N MET A 71 -2.08 13.17 -16.28
CA MET A 71 -2.23 11.79 -16.70
C MET A 71 -1.24 11.39 -17.79
N SER A 72 -0.72 12.30 -18.61
CA SER A 72 0.18 11.94 -19.72
C SER A 72 1.63 11.68 -19.27
N GLU A 73 1.98 12.04 -18.03
CA GLU A 73 3.38 12.14 -17.57
C GLU A 73 3.80 11.09 -16.53
N TRP A 74 2.92 10.16 -16.14
CA TRP A 74 3.23 9.11 -15.16
C TRP A 74 3.09 7.70 -15.73
N GLY A 75 3.88 6.79 -15.18
CA GLY A 75 4.02 5.43 -15.66
C GLY A 75 5.49 5.09 -15.89
N LEU A 76 5.98 4.03 -15.26
CA LEU A 76 7.29 3.45 -15.52
C LEU A 76 7.14 2.16 -16.31
N CYS A 77 7.98 1.98 -17.32
CA CYS A 77 8.08 0.68 -17.97
C CYS A 77 8.92 -0.24 -17.08
N VAL A 78 8.24 -1.16 -16.37
CA VAL A 78 8.91 -2.11 -15.47
C VAL A 78 9.28 -3.43 -16.15
N PHE A 79 8.82 -3.61 -17.39
CA PHE A 79 9.15 -4.74 -18.23
C PHE A 79 10.01 -4.29 -19.41
N GLY A 80 11.16 -4.92 -19.58
CA GLY A 80 12.00 -4.86 -20.76
C GLY A 80 11.62 -5.96 -21.77
N GLU A 81 12.64 -6.52 -22.42
CA GLU A 81 12.47 -7.58 -23.40
C GLU A 81 12.21 -8.93 -22.74
N GLN A 82 11.21 -9.66 -23.27
CA GLN A 82 10.93 -11.02 -22.86
C GLN A 82 11.89 -11.99 -23.54
N LYS A 83 12.45 -12.91 -22.76
CA LYS A 83 13.28 -14.01 -23.22
C LYS A 83 12.41 -15.19 -23.65
N THR A 84 12.99 -16.10 -24.43
CA THR A 84 12.33 -17.36 -24.78
C THR A 84 12.04 -18.16 -23.51
N THR A 85 10.77 -18.54 -23.32
CA THR A 85 10.36 -19.37 -22.18
C THR A 85 10.97 -20.77 -22.30
N PRO A 86 11.34 -21.42 -21.17
CA PRO A 86 11.79 -22.80 -21.20
C PRO A 86 10.73 -23.72 -21.82
N PRO A 87 11.13 -24.77 -22.55
CA PRO A 87 10.19 -25.72 -23.11
C PRO A 87 9.46 -26.46 -21.97
N LEU A 88 8.14 -26.54 -22.07
CA LEU A 88 7.32 -27.31 -21.15
C LEU A 88 7.33 -28.77 -21.60
N SER A 89 8.07 -29.61 -20.87
CA SER A 89 7.96 -31.07 -21.03
C SER A 89 6.72 -31.57 -20.30
N PHE A 90 5.96 -32.46 -20.96
CA PHE A 90 4.94 -33.21 -20.27
C PHE A 90 5.63 -34.29 -19.44
N PRO A 91 5.35 -34.41 -18.12
CA PRO A 91 5.76 -35.58 -17.38
C PRO A 91 5.09 -36.80 -18.03
N GLU A 92 5.76 -37.95 -17.98
CA GLU A 92 5.17 -39.25 -18.29
C GLU A 92 4.15 -39.63 -17.20
N LEU A 93 3.13 -38.80 -17.02
CA LEU A 93 1.96 -39.12 -16.22
C LEU A 93 1.19 -40.14 -17.05
N GLY A 94 1.41 -41.43 -16.78
CA GLY A 94 0.78 -42.55 -17.46
C GLY A 94 -0.75 -42.61 -17.37
N ASN A 95 -1.44 -41.54 -16.91
CA ASN A 95 -2.89 -41.50 -16.79
C ASN A 95 -3.49 -40.14 -17.20
N TRP A 96 -4.22 -40.14 -18.32
CA TRP A 96 -5.04 -39.01 -18.78
C TRP A 96 -6.10 -38.56 -17.76
N SER A 97 -6.52 -39.44 -16.87
CA SER A 97 -7.48 -39.16 -15.79
C SER A 97 -6.96 -38.13 -14.78
N ILE A 98 -5.65 -38.13 -14.48
CA ILE A 98 -5.04 -37.15 -13.56
C ILE A 98 -5.01 -35.77 -14.22
N LEU A 99 -4.67 -35.70 -15.51
CA LEU A 99 -4.70 -34.47 -16.28
C LEU A 99 -6.11 -33.91 -16.38
N GLN A 100 -7.11 -34.77 -16.61
CA GLN A 100 -8.51 -34.36 -16.70
C GLN A 100 -9.05 -33.88 -15.34
N SER A 101 -8.67 -34.54 -14.24
CA SER A 101 -9.03 -34.12 -12.88
C SER A 101 -8.37 -32.77 -12.51
N PHE A 102 -7.11 -32.58 -12.90
CA PHE A 102 -6.40 -31.31 -12.77
C PHE A 102 -7.11 -30.18 -13.53
N MET A 103 -7.51 -30.41 -14.78
CA MET A 103 -8.26 -29.43 -15.59
C MET A 103 -9.63 -29.09 -14.98
N ASN A 104 -10.19 -30.00 -14.17
CA ASN A 104 -11.44 -29.80 -13.45
C ASN A 104 -11.24 -29.25 -12.02
N ASN A 105 -10.01 -28.91 -11.61
CA ASN A 105 -9.65 -28.47 -10.26
C ASN A 105 -10.02 -29.47 -9.13
N GLU A 106 -10.03 -30.76 -9.43
CA GLU A 106 -10.40 -31.81 -8.48
C GLU A 106 -9.18 -32.30 -7.68
N LEU A 107 -8.94 -31.73 -6.49
CA LEU A 107 -7.79 -32.07 -5.64
C LEU A 107 -7.79 -33.52 -5.10
N ASN A 108 -8.95 -34.18 -5.07
CA ASN A 108 -9.08 -35.57 -4.62
C ASN A 108 -8.31 -36.56 -5.52
N SER A 109 -7.96 -36.16 -6.75
CA SER A 109 -7.19 -36.99 -7.67
C SER A 109 -5.71 -37.15 -7.29
N LEU A 110 -5.22 -36.38 -6.31
CA LEU A 110 -3.87 -36.56 -5.75
C LEU A 110 -3.79 -37.79 -4.83
N VAL A 111 -4.94 -38.29 -4.34
CA VAL A 111 -5.00 -39.44 -3.44
C VAL A 111 -4.63 -40.71 -4.22
N GLY A 112 -3.46 -41.28 -3.91
CA GLY A 112 -2.98 -42.54 -4.48
C GLY A 112 -1.80 -42.42 -5.45
N LEU A 113 -1.26 -41.22 -5.65
CA LEU A 113 0.01 -41.03 -6.36
C LEU A 113 1.20 -41.53 -5.54
N THR A 114 2.27 -41.98 -6.21
CA THR A 114 3.57 -42.18 -5.54
C THR A 114 4.22 -40.82 -5.26
N LYS A 115 5.09 -40.73 -4.25
CA LYS A 115 5.84 -39.50 -3.92
C LYS A 115 6.57 -38.89 -5.12
N GLU A 116 7.13 -39.74 -5.99
CA GLU A 116 7.80 -39.30 -7.22
C GLU A 116 6.80 -38.69 -8.22
N GLN A 117 5.62 -39.31 -8.39
CA GLN A 117 4.56 -38.80 -9.26
C GLN A 117 3.96 -37.49 -8.74
N GLU A 118 3.78 -37.37 -7.42
CA GLU A 118 3.33 -36.13 -6.76
C GLU A 118 4.32 -35.00 -7.04
N LYS A 119 5.62 -35.25 -6.85
CA LYS A 119 6.68 -34.27 -7.14
C LYS A 119 6.67 -33.87 -8.62
N SER A 120 6.63 -34.82 -9.55
CA SER A 120 6.60 -34.53 -10.98
C SER A 120 5.37 -33.73 -11.39
N LEU A 121 4.19 -34.06 -10.86
CA LEU A 121 2.94 -33.32 -11.10
C LEU A 121 3.00 -31.92 -10.51
N ALA A 122 3.48 -31.78 -9.27
CA ALA A 122 3.63 -30.49 -8.61
C ALA A 122 4.59 -29.58 -9.39
N THR A 123 5.79 -30.06 -9.71
CA THR A 123 6.74 -29.30 -10.52
C THR A 123 6.12 -28.93 -11.88
N TRP A 124 5.54 -29.88 -12.60
CA TRP A 124 4.93 -29.61 -13.90
C TRP A 124 3.81 -28.56 -13.85
N THR A 125 2.88 -28.67 -12.89
CA THR A 125 1.80 -27.68 -12.72
C THR A 125 2.36 -26.31 -12.35
N PHE A 126 3.43 -26.23 -11.55
CA PHE A 126 4.09 -24.96 -11.28
C PHE A 126 4.69 -24.33 -12.54
N PHE A 127 5.40 -25.12 -13.36
CA PHE A 127 5.94 -24.63 -14.64
C PHE A 127 4.83 -24.26 -15.64
N LEU A 128 3.69 -24.97 -15.65
CA LEU A 128 2.51 -24.57 -16.43
C LEU A 128 1.99 -23.19 -16.02
N MET A 129 1.85 -22.94 -14.72
CA MET A 129 1.42 -21.64 -14.21
C MET A 129 2.37 -20.52 -14.65
N LEU A 130 3.68 -20.79 -14.59
CA LEU A 130 4.70 -19.80 -14.91
C LEU A 130 4.81 -19.55 -16.42
N TYR A 131 4.89 -20.59 -17.25
CA TYR A 131 5.39 -20.47 -18.63
C TYR A 131 4.42 -20.90 -19.72
N SER A 132 3.27 -21.51 -19.39
CA SER A 132 2.33 -21.96 -20.43
C SER A 132 1.85 -20.77 -21.27
N SER A 133 1.77 -20.94 -22.58
CA SER A 133 1.21 -19.93 -23.49
C SER A 133 -0.33 -19.93 -23.48
N LYS A 134 -0.96 -21.00 -22.97
CA LYS A 134 -2.42 -21.15 -22.89
C LYS A 134 -2.94 -20.62 -21.55
N GLU A 135 -3.82 -19.62 -21.62
CA GLU A 135 -4.40 -18.97 -20.43
C GLU A 135 -5.18 -19.94 -19.54
N GLU A 136 -5.95 -20.85 -20.13
CA GLU A 136 -6.72 -21.88 -19.40
C GLU A 136 -5.81 -22.77 -18.57
N LEU A 137 -4.68 -23.23 -19.15
CA LEU A 137 -3.70 -24.06 -18.45
C LEU A 137 -3.00 -23.28 -17.33
N ARG A 138 -2.60 -22.02 -17.60
CA ARG A 138 -1.99 -21.16 -16.56
C ARG A 138 -2.95 -20.94 -15.39
N SER A 139 -4.21 -20.66 -15.69
CA SER A 139 -5.24 -20.35 -14.69
C SER A 139 -5.58 -21.57 -13.85
N SER A 140 -5.81 -22.73 -14.48
CA SER A 140 -6.05 -24.00 -13.78
C SER A 140 -4.86 -24.39 -12.90
N ALA A 141 -3.64 -24.21 -13.40
CA ALA A 141 -2.42 -24.43 -12.61
C ALA A 141 -2.31 -23.49 -11.41
N CYS A 142 -2.65 -22.22 -11.59
CA CYS A 142 -2.68 -21.23 -10.51
C CYS A 142 -3.73 -21.59 -9.45
N GLU A 143 -4.93 -21.96 -9.88
CA GLU A 143 -6.04 -22.35 -8.99
C GLU A 143 -5.71 -23.62 -8.20
N PHE A 144 -5.14 -24.63 -8.85
CA PHE A 144 -4.61 -25.83 -8.23
C PHE A 144 -3.61 -25.50 -7.11
N TRP A 145 -2.59 -24.68 -7.40
CA TRP A 145 -1.60 -24.28 -6.40
C TRP A 145 -2.19 -23.42 -5.28
N CYS A 146 -3.08 -22.49 -5.61
CA CYS A 146 -3.77 -21.67 -4.62
C CYS A 146 -4.61 -22.53 -3.68
N ALA A 147 -5.28 -23.57 -4.19
CA ALA A 147 -6.09 -24.49 -3.40
C ALA A 147 -5.23 -25.34 -2.46
N ILE A 148 -4.11 -25.90 -2.95
CA ILE A 148 -3.14 -26.64 -2.12
C ILE A 148 -2.63 -25.75 -0.98
N LEU A 149 -2.15 -24.56 -1.31
CA LEU A 149 -1.58 -23.64 -0.33
C LEU A 149 -2.65 -23.15 0.67
N SER A 150 -3.85 -22.84 0.20
CA SER A 150 -4.96 -22.40 1.06
C SER A 150 -5.49 -23.50 1.98
N SER A 151 -5.38 -24.78 1.59
CA SER A 151 -5.76 -25.90 2.46
C SER A 151 -4.98 -25.92 3.78
N LYS A 152 -3.77 -25.34 3.79
CA LYS A 152 -2.91 -25.21 4.98
C LYS A 152 -3.34 -24.07 5.91
N ILE A 153 -4.18 -23.16 5.42
CA ILE A 153 -4.65 -21.97 6.13
C ILE A 153 -6.03 -22.23 6.75
N GLN A 154 -6.87 -23.04 6.09
CA GLN A 154 -8.25 -23.28 6.51
C GLN A 154 -8.33 -24.11 7.80
N VAL A 155 -9.01 -23.55 8.80
CA VAL A 155 -9.25 -24.20 10.10
C VAL A 155 -10.26 -25.35 9.91
N GLY A 156 -9.89 -26.56 10.35
CA GLY A 156 -10.76 -27.73 10.32
C GLY A 156 -10.63 -28.64 9.09
N MET A 157 -9.82 -28.26 8.11
CA MET A 157 -9.46 -29.12 6.96
C MET A 157 -8.11 -29.79 7.19
N ARG A 158 -7.96 -31.05 6.76
CA ARG A 158 -6.65 -31.71 6.78
C ARG A 158 -5.77 -31.06 5.71
N PRO A 159 -4.59 -30.51 6.06
CA PRO A 159 -3.70 -29.90 5.08
C PRO A 159 -3.32 -30.91 4.00
N ILE A 160 -3.27 -30.47 2.74
CA ILE A 160 -2.69 -31.27 1.67
C ILE A 160 -1.18 -31.22 1.84
N GLU A 161 -0.58 -32.35 2.21
CA GLU A 161 0.88 -32.49 2.30
C GLU A 161 1.41 -32.98 0.95
N ILE A 162 2.24 -32.16 0.32
CA ILE A 162 3.01 -32.52 -0.88
C ILE A 162 4.50 -32.46 -0.51
N ASP A 163 5.29 -33.40 -1.01
CA ASP A 163 6.73 -33.52 -0.73
C ASP A 163 7.59 -32.45 -1.44
N TRP A 164 7.00 -31.67 -2.36
CA TRP A 164 7.69 -30.61 -3.11
C TRP A 164 6.87 -29.32 -3.13
N TYR A 165 7.54 -28.19 -2.90
CA TYR A 165 6.95 -26.86 -2.99
C TYR A 165 7.75 -25.98 -3.93
N PRO A 166 7.08 -25.01 -4.59
CA PRO A 166 7.76 -24.01 -5.38
C PRO A 166 8.76 -23.22 -4.55
N SER A 167 9.86 -22.83 -5.17
CA SER A 167 10.87 -21.97 -4.54
C SER A 167 10.79 -20.54 -5.07
N TYR A 168 11.18 -19.57 -4.24
CA TYR A 168 11.25 -18.17 -4.68
C TYR A 168 12.20 -17.94 -5.87
N PRO A 169 13.41 -18.53 -5.93
CA PRO A 169 14.29 -18.36 -7.09
C PRO A 169 13.66 -18.76 -8.43
N GLU A 170 12.86 -19.82 -8.47
CA GLU A 170 12.15 -20.22 -9.69
C GLU A 170 11.04 -19.22 -10.07
N LEU A 171 10.30 -18.73 -9.07
CA LEU A 171 9.28 -17.70 -9.23
C LEU A 171 9.88 -16.37 -9.75
N LYS A 172 11.04 -16.00 -9.24
CA LYS A 172 11.83 -14.84 -9.67
C LYS A 172 12.35 -15.00 -11.09
N SER A 173 12.94 -16.16 -11.40
CA SER A 173 13.46 -16.45 -12.74
C SER A 173 12.38 -16.36 -13.82
N ALA A 174 11.14 -16.73 -13.49
CA ALA A 174 10.01 -16.53 -14.39
C ALA A 174 9.78 -15.05 -14.70
N LEU A 175 9.73 -14.18 -13.69
CA LEU A 175 9.60 -12.72 -13.91
C LEU A 175 10.73 -12.15 -14.76
N GLU A 176 11.97 -12.57 -14.52
CA GLU A 176 13.14 -12.15 -15.32
C GLU A 176 13.04 -12.64 -16.77
N THR A 177 12.54 -13.86 -16.99
CA THR A 177 12.27 -14.41 -18.33
C THR A 177 11.22 -13.55 -19.03
N TYR A 178 10.23 -13.08 -18.30
CA TYR A 178 9.20 -12.16 -18.76
C TYR A 178 9.62 -10.69 -18.76
N GLY A 179 10.92 -10.41 -18.61
CA GLY A 179 11.50 -9.09 -18.80
C GLY A 179 11.32 -8.14 -17.61
N PHE A 180 10.86 -8.60 -16.45
CA PHE A 180 10.78 -7.72 -15.27
C PHE A 180 12.17 -7.21 -14.86
N LEU A 181 12.26 -5.90 -14.59
CA LEU A 181 13.51 -5.21 -14.27
C LEU A 181 13.64 -5.01 -12.76
N PHE A 182 14.44 -5.84 -12.09
CA PHE A 182 14.71 -5.72 -10.65
C PHE A 182 15.60 -4.51 -10.29
N ASN A 183 16.39 -4.03 -11.25
CA ASN A 183 17.26 -2.86 -11.13
C ASN A 183 16.89 -1.84 -12.21
N PHE A 184 16.37 -0.67 -11.80
CA PHE A 184 16.16 0.46 -12.70
C PHE A 184 17.47 1.24 -12.80
N SER A 185 18.23 1.06 -13.87
CA SER A 185 19.24 2.06 -14.23
C SER A 185 18.55 3.15 -15.06
N SER A 186 18.90 4.40 -14.83
CA SER A 186 18.38 5.56 -15.55
C SER A 186 18.75 5.60 -17.04
N ASN A 187 19.47 4.58 -17.55
CA ASN A 187 20.02 4.54 -18.90
C ASN A 187 19.41 3.42 -19.76
N ILE A 188 18.09 3.20 -19.66
CA ILE A 188 17.41 2.35 -20.65
C ILE A 188 17.15 3.22 -21.88
N SER A 189 18.13 3.27 -22.78
CA SER A 189 17.90 3.76 -24.14
C SER A 189 16.77 2.95 -24.77
N ALA A 190 15.78 3.65 -25.30
CA ALA A 190 14.72 3.05 -26.08
C ALA A 190 15.30 2.58 -27.43
N GLU A 191 16.01 1.45 -27.43
CA GLU A 191 16.36 0.77 -28.66
C GLU A 191 15.13 0.04 -29.21
N ASN A 192 14.90 0.26 -30.50
CA ASN A 192 13.81 -0.29 -31.29
C ASN A 192 14.03 -1.79 -31.52
N SER A 193 13.77 -2.60 -30.50
CA SER A 193 13.70 -4.05 -30.60
C SER A 193 12.25 -4.53 -30.79
N SER A 194 12.09 -5.48 -31.70
CA SER A 194 10.84 -6.10 -32.14
C SER A 194 10.28 -7.16 -31.17
N GLY A 195 10.80 -7.25 -29.95
CA GLY A 195 10.33 -8.19 -28.93
C GLY A 195 8.97 -7.80 -28.33
N CYS A 196 8.25 -8.77 -27.77
CA CYS A 196 7.02 -8.51 -27.00
C CYS A 196 7.33 -7.58 -25.81
N LYS A 197 7.03 -6.29 -25.95
CA LYS A 197 7.11 -5.29 -24.89
C LYS A 197 5.73 -5.17 -24.23
N GLY A 198 5.59 -5.64 -23.00
CA GLY A 198 4.27 -5.69 -22.35
C GLY A 198 4.29 -6.42 -21.02
N PRO A 199 3.27 -6.20 -20.17
CA PRO A 199 3.09 -7.06 -19.01
C PRO A 199 2.95 -8.51 -19.47
N PRO A 200 3.59 -9.46 -18.78
CA PRO A 200 3.62 -10.82 -19.25
C PRO A 200 2.27 -11.50 -19.08
N GLN A 201 2.02 -12.49 -19.93
CA GLN A 201 0.73 -13.19 -19.96
C GLN A 201 0.43 -13.94 -18.65
N ASN A 202 1.46 -14.22 -17.84
CA ASN A 202 1.35 -14.87 -16.54
C ASN A 202 1.23 -13.88 -15.37
N ILE A 203 1.18 -12.56 -15.60
CA ILE A 203 1.25 -11.58 -14.49
C ILE A 203 0.11 -11.74 -13.48
N ILE A 204 -1.10 -12.06 -13.96
CA ILE A 204 -2.27 -12.25 -13.10
C ILE A 204 -2.09 -13.50 -12.23
N THR A 205 -1.69 -14.62 -12.84
CA THR A 205 -1.47 -15.88 -12.12
C THR A 205 -0.30 -15.77 -11.15
N TRP A 206 0.75 -15.05 -11.55
CA TRP A 206 1.90 -14.74 -10.70
C TRP A 206 1.48 -13.94 -9.46
N ILE A 207 0.77 -12.82 -9.61
CA ILE A 207 0.35 -11.99 -8.46
C ILE A 207 -0.61 -12.78 -7.55
N LYS A 208 -1.56 -13.55 -8.12
CA LYS A 208 -2.47 -14.41 -7.34
C LYS A 208 -1.71 -15.44 -6.52
N PHE A 209 -0.80 -16.18 -7.16
CA PHE A 209 0.00 -17.20 -6.50
C PHE A 209 0.87 -16.60 -5.39
N THR A 210 1.61 -15.51 -5.69
CA THR A 210 2.44 -14.81 -4.71
C THR A 210 1.64 -14.40 -3.47
N ALA A 211 0.42 -13.87 -3.67
CA ALA A 211 -0.44 -13.46 -2.56
C ALA A 211 -0.78 -14.63 -1.62
N VAL A 212 -1.15 -15.80 -2.16
CA VAL A 212 -1.47 -16.99 -1.35
C VAL A 212 -0.21 -17.60 -0.75
N TYR A 213 0.89 -17.62 -1.49
CA TYR A 213 2.16 -18.16 -1.06
C TYR A 213 2.74 -17.41 0.16
N CYS A 214 2.62 -16.09 0.20
CA CYS A 214 2.97 -15.29 1.37
C CYS A 214 2.04 -15.53 2.57
N GLN A 215 0.74 -15.81 2.35
CA GLN A 215 -0.18 -16.13 3.45
C GLN A 215 0.18 -17.45 4.15
N VAL A 216 0.64 -18.46 3.41
CA VAL A 216 1.09 -19.73 4.01
C VAL A 216 2.29 -19.53 4.92
N ARG A 217 3.25 -18.65 4.54
CA ARG A 217 4.40 -18.31 5.39
C ARG A 217 3.96 -17.71 6.74
N CYS A 218 2.92 -16.86 6.74
CA CYS A 218 2.37 -16.26 7.97
C CYS A 218 1.95 -17.33 9.00
N ASN A 219 1.51 -18.51 8.54
CA ASN A 219 1.10 -19.64 9.38
C ASN A 219 2.26 -20.56 9.83
N LYS A 220 3.51 -20.05 9.86
CA LYS A 220 4.70 -20.73 10.39
C LYS A 220 5.16 -22.00 9.65
N GLN A 221 4.75 -22.17 8.39
CA GLN A 221 5.34 -23.17 7.48
C GLN A 221 6.36 -22.46 6.58
N SER A 222 7.66 -22.58 6.90
CA SER A 222 8.70 -21.78 6.24
C SER A 222 9.11 -22.34 4.89
N ILE A 223 8.61 -21.74 3.80
CA ILE A 223 9.06 -22.02 2.43
C ILE A 223 9.76 -20.79 1.83
N LEU A 224 9.21 -19.60 2.08
CA LEU A 224 9.81 -18.31 1.72
C LEU A 224 10.77 -17.83 2.81
N LEU A 225 11.85 -17.14 2.45
CA LEU A 225 12.73 -16.41 3.37
C LEU A 225 12.24 -14.96 3.57
N THR A 226 12.74 -14.30 4.61
CA THR A 226 12.47 -12.88 4.86
C THR A 226 12.97 -11.99 3.72
N SER A 227 14.15 -12.30 3.16
CA SER A 227 14.71 -11.62 1.99
C SER A 227 13.82 -11.73 0.76
N ASP A 228 13.18 -12.88 0.57
CA ASP A 228 12.29 -13.13 -0.57
C ASP A 228 11.06 -12.24 -0.45
N CYS A 229 10.50 -12.12 0.75
CA CYS A 229 9.35 -11.25 1.02
C CYS A 229 9.69 -9.76 0.84
N GLN A 230 10.91 -9.35 1.20
CA GLN A 230 11.39 -7.98 0.93
C GLN A 230 11.41 -7.69 -0.57
N GLU A 231 12.02 -8.57 -1.37
CA GLU A 231 12.10 -8.38 -2.81
C GLU A 231 10.73 -8.46 -3.48
N LEU A 232 9.84 -9.35 -3.04
CA LEU A 232 8.45 -9.40 -3.50
C LEU A 232 7.68 -8.10 -3.21
N ALA A 233 7.90 -7.48 -2.04
CA ALA A 233 7.28 -6.20 -1.70
C ALA A 233 7.75 -5.09 -2.66
N GLU A 234 9.06 -5.06 -2.96
CA GLU A 234 9.64 -4.14 -3.93
C GLU A 234 9.06 -4.35 -5.34
N VAL A 235 8.98 -5.60 -5.79
CA VAL A 235 8.40 -5.98 -7.09
C VAL A 235 6.96 -5.48 -7.21
N ILE A 236 6.09 -5.83 -6.26
CA ILE A 236 4.68 -5.44 -6.29
C ILE A 236 4.52 -3.91 -6.30
N LEU A 237 5.34 -3.19 -5.53
CA LEU A 237 5.32 -1.72 -5.53
C LEU A 237 5.77 -1.13 -6.85
N CYS A 238 6.79 -1.69 -7.49
CA CYS A 238 7.20 -1.28 -8.84
C CYS A 238 6.11 -1.57 -9.87
N LEU A 239 5.38 -2.69 -9.77
CA LEU A 239 4.28 -3.00 -10.70
C LEU A 239 3.15 -1.95 -10.65
N PHE A 240 2.91 -1.31 -9.50
CA PHE A 240 1.96 -0.20 -9.40
C PHE A 240 2.38 1.04 -10.20
N LEU A 241 3.66 1.16 -10.55
CA LEU A 241 4.19 2.26 -11.33
C LEU A 241 4.02 2.01 -12.83
N ASP A 242 3.79 0.77 -13.28
CA ASP A 242 3.44 0.53 -14.69
C ASP A 242 1.97 0.81 -14.93
N ARG A 243 1.70 1.88 -15.67
CA ARG A 243 0.34 2.32 -15.96
C ARG A 243 -0.50 1.26 -16.69
N ARG A 244 0.14 0.37 -17.48
CA ARG A 244 -0.57 -0.72 -18.17
C ARG A 244 -1.16 -1.72 -17.19
N LEU A 245 -0.64 -1.79 -15.97
CA LEU A 245 -1.12 -2.66 -14.90
C LEU A 245 -2.16 -2.03 -13.97
N GLN A 246 -2.62 -0.80 -14.25
CA GLN A 246 -3.59 -0.11 -13.40
C GLN A 246 -4.88 -0.94 -13.16
N GLY A 247 -5.31 -1.72 -14.15
CA GLY A 247 -6.46 -2.64 -14.05
C GLY A 247 -6.29 -3.74 -13.00
N LEU A 248 -5.05 -4.07 -12.62
CA LEU A 248 -4.72 -5.09 -11.62
C LEU A 248 -4.56 -4.51 -10.21
N SER A 249 -4.86 -3.23 -9.98
CA SER A 249 -4.56 -2.55 -8.71
C SER A 249 -5.20 -3.20 -7.47
N VAL A 250 -6.39 -3.79 -7.59
CA VAL A 250 -7.02 -4.53 -6.50
C VAL A 250 -6.23 -5.78 -6.16
N LEU A 251 -5.84 -6.54 -7.19
CA LEU A 251 -5.06 -7.76 -7.04
C LEU A 251 -3.67 -7.47 -6.44
N MET A 252 -3.00 -6.43 -6.93
CA MET A 252 -1.70 -5.99 -6.39
C MET A 252 -1.81 -5.51 -4.94
N ARG A 253 -2.90 -4.81 -4.55
CA ARG A 253 -3.12 -4.39 -3.15
C ARG A 253 -3.29 -5.59 -2.23
N ASN A 254 -4.07 -6.59 -2.65
CA ASN A 254 -4.25 -7.82 -1.89
C ASN A 254 -2.92 -8.57 -1.73
N CYS A 255 -2.13 -8.65 -2.80
CA CYS A 255 -0.81 -9.27 -2.76
C CYS A 255 0.14 -8.52 -1.81
N MET A 256 0.19 -7.18 -1.90
CA MET A 256 1.01 -6.36 -1.00
C MET A 256 0.63 -6.57 0.46
N GLN A 257 -0.68 -6.65 0.75
CA GLN A 257 -1.16 -6.93 2.10
C GLN A 257 -0.67 -8.30 2.59
N SER A 258 -0.80 -9.35 1.76
CA SER A 258 -0.31 -10.69 2.09
C SER A 258 1.20 -10.70 2.36
N ILE A 259 1.99 -9.98 1.55
CA ILE A 259 3.44 -9.87 1.73
C ILE A 259 3.76 -9.20 3.06
N ILE A 260 3.20 -8.01 3.34
CA ILE A 260 3.46 -7.27 4.58
C ILE A 260 3.01 -8.06 5.82
N SER A 261 1.91 -8.79 5.71
CA SER A 261 1.38 -9.61 6.81
C SER A 261 2.19 -10.89 7.04
N SER A 262 3.03 -11.30 6.08
CA SER A 262 3.85 -12.52 6.19
C SER A 262 5.09 -12.36 7.07
N PHE A 263 5.53 -11.12 7.33
CA PHE A 263 6.65 -10.85 8.24
C PHE A 263 6.25 -11.09 9.69
N THR A 264 7.14 -11.65 10.50
CA THR A 264 7.02 -11.55 11.97
C THR A 264 7.27 -10.10 12.42
N GLU A 265 6.96 -9.76 13.67
CA GLU A 265 7.27 -8.41 14.19
C GLU A 265 8.77 -8.10 14.13
N GLU A 266 9.61 -9.06 14.54
CA GLU A 266 11.07 -8.92 14.50
C GLU A 266 11.58 -8.78 13.06
N GLU A 267 11.08 -9.62 12.15
CA GLU A 267 11.44 -9.53 10.74
C GLU A 267 11.01 -8.20 10.14
N TRP A 268 9.81 -7.73 10.48
CA TRP A 268 9.28 -6.46 10.00
C TRP A 268 10.17 -5.30 10.41
N ILE A 269 10.51 -5.21 11.71
CA ILE A 269 11.37 -4.15 12.27
C ILE A 269 12.72 -4.09 11.56
N ASN A 270 13.28 -5.24 11.19
CA ASN A 270 14.55 -5.34 10.49
C ASN A 270 14.46 -5.15 8.96
N SER A 271 13.24 -5.09 8.40
CA SER A 271 13.01 -5.12 6.94
C SER A 271 12.48 -3.81 6.37
N TYR A 272 11.60 -3.09 7.07
CA TYR A 272 10.83 -1.99 6.47
C TYR A 272 11.73 -0.87 5.92
N SER A 273 12.82 -0.51 6.63
CA SER A 273 13.73 0.56 6.21
C SER A 273 14.49 0.16 4.94
N ARG A 274 14.91 -1.10 4.84
CA ARG A 274 15.58 -1.62 3.64
C ARG A 274 14.63 -1.59 2.45
N ILE A 275 13.39 -2.07 2.62
CA ILE A 275 12.36 -2.02 1.58
C ILE A 275 12.15 -0.57 1.12
N ALA A 276 11.99 0.36 2.07
CA ALA A 276 11.75 1.77 1.76
C ALA A 276 12.89 2.42 0.98
N LYS A 277 14.15 2.24 1.40
CA LYS A 277 15.34 2.72 0.66
C LYS A 277 15.44 2.14 -0.74
N SER A 278 15.15 0.84 -0.85
CA SER A 278 15.17 0.10 -2.10
C SER A 278 14.08 0.59 -3.07
N ILE A 279 12.90 0.99 -2.57
CA ILE A 279 11.87 1.62 -3.39
C ILE A 279 12.29 3.04 -3.79
N ALA A 280 12.74 3.84 -2.82
CA ALA A 280 13.10 5.23 -3.06
C ALA A 280 14.19 5.39 -4.11
N SER A 281 15.16 4.48 -4.18
CA SER A 281 16.23 4.50 -5.19
C SER A 281 15.77 4.15 -6.61
N ARG A 282 14.62 3.47 -6.75
CA ARG A 282 14.08 3.02 -8.04
C ARG A 282 13.05 3.97 -8.64
N VAL A 283 12.55 4.91 -7.85
CA VAL A 283 11.42 5.76 -8.24
C VAL A 283 11.92 7.17 -8.57
N PRO A 284 11.62 7.71 -9.76
CA PRO A 284 12.04 9.06 -10.10
C PRO A 284 11.35 10.09 -9.22
N THR A 285 12.02 11.23 -9.04
CA THR A 285 11.57 12.36 -8.19
C THR A 285 10.54 13.24 -8.89
N ASP A 286 9.57 12.61 -9.57
CA ASP A 286 8.46 13.19 -10.30
C ASP A 286 7.11 12.69 -9.74
N LEU A 287 6.00 12.78 -10.49
CA LEU A 287 4.70 12.30 -10.03
C LEU A 287 4.65 10.78 -9.72
N ASN A 288 5.55 9.98 -10.27
CA ASN A 288 5.65 8.55 -9.99
C ASN A 288 5.98 8.28 -8.52
N CYS A 289 6.75 9.15 -7.86
CA CYS A 289 7.03 9.01 -6.43
C CYS A 289 5.79 9.16 -5.57
N LEU A 290 4.88 10.06 -5.95
CA LEU A 290 3.60 10.19 -5.28
C LEU A 290 2.72 8.95 -5.49
N ARG A 291 2.80 8.32 -6.66
CA ARG A 291 2.10 7.06 -6.94
C ARG A 291 2.64 5.90 -6.11
N ALA A 292 3.97 5.76 -6.00
CA ALA A 292 4.59 4.74 -5.17
C ALA A 292 4.05 4.77 -3.73
N VAL A 293 3.96 5.97 -3.14
CA VAL A 293 3.41 6.18 -1.79
C VAL A 293 1.90 5.95 -1.75
N GLN A 294 1.13 6.42 -2.74
CA GLN A 294 -0.33 6.29 -2.77
C GLN A 294 -0.82 4.84 -2.88
N CYS A 295 -0.05 3.96 -3.51
CA CYS A 295 -0.43 2.57 -3.72
C CYS A 295 -0.37 1.72 -2.44
N ILE A 296 0.33 2.21 -1.42
CA ILE A 296 0.34 1.61 -0.07
C ILE A 296 -0.97 1.98 0.65
N SER A 297 -1.74 0.97 1.06
CA SER A 297 -3.14 1.09 1.48
C SER A 297 -3.36 2.02 2.69
N GLY A 298 -2.39 2.06 3.61
CA GLY A 298 -2.45 2.83 4.87
C GLY A 298 -3.63 2.44 5.75
N VAL A 299 -4.06 1.17 5.70
CA VAL A 299 -5.22 0.66 6.45
C VAL A 299 -4.78 0.09 7.79
N ASP A 300 -3.83 -0.84 7.79
CA ASP A 300 -3.25 -1.44 8.99
C ASP A 300 -1.99 -0.69 9.46
N PRO A 301 -1.54 -0.90 10.72
CA PRO A 301 -0.37 -0.23 11.27
C PRO A 301 0.91 -0.41 10.44
N ARG A 302 1.16 -1.62 9.91
CA ARG A 302 2.38 -1.89 9.12
C ARG A 302 2.35 -1.18 7.78
N THR A 303 1.20 -1.19 7.07
CA THR A 303 1.09 -0.43 5.81
C THR A 303 1.13 1.07 6.02
N LYS A 304 0.58 1.60 7.13
CA LYS A 304 0.73 3.01 7.52
C LYS A 304 2.19 3.38 7.76
N HIS A 305 2.89 2.57 8.55
CA HIS A 305 4.31 2.77 8.84
C HIS A 305 5.16 2.70 7.57
N LEU A 306 5.00 1.65 6.75
CA LEU A 306 5.73 1.53 5.48
C LEU A 306 5.49 2.74 4.57
N LYS A 307 4.24 3.21 4.48
CA LYS A 307 3.89 4.37 3.68
C LYS A 307 4.62 5.63 4.14
N SER A 308 4.71 5.84 5.46
CA SER A 308 5.46 6.94 6.06
C SER A 308 6.95 6.86 5.69
N VAL A 309 7.58 5.71 5.97
CA VAL A 309 9.02 5.52 5.74
C VAL A 309 9.37 5.62 4.25
N VAL A 310 8.57 5.04 3.36
CA VAL A 310 8.76 5.18 1.90
C VAL A 310 8.67 6.65 1.47
N ALA A 311 7.71 7.42 2.00
CA ALA A 311 7.58 8.84 1.67
C ALA A 311 8.78 9.65 2.16
N PHE A 312 9.32 9.33 3.35
CA PHE A 312 10.54 9.92 3.89
C PHE A 312 11.76 9.63 3.02
N GLU A 313 12.04 8.36 2.71
CA GLU A 313 13.22 7.97 1.93
C GLU A 313 13.19 8.57 0.51
N ILE A 314 12.02 8.67 -0.12
CA ILE A 314 11.86 9.39 -1.40
C ILE A 314 12.18 10.89 -1.23
N LEU A 315 11.73 11.50 -0.14
CA LEU A 315 11.99 12.90 0.17
C LEU A 315 13.48 13.14 0.42
N VAL A 316 14.19 12.22 1.08
CA VAL A 316 15.66 12.24 1.22
C VAL A 316 16.31 12.26 -0.17
N ASN A 317 15.94 11.33 -1.07
CA ASN A 317 16.48 11.27 -2.44
C ASN A 317 16.22 12.54 -3.27
N CYS A 318 15.12 13.24 -2.99
CA CYS A 318 14.81 14.53 -3.60
C CYS A 318 15.83 15.64 -3.26
N PHE A 319 16.52 15.52 -2.11
CA PHE A 319 17.53 16.47 -1.63
C PHE A 319 18.97 15.99 -1.81
N GLU A 320 19.25 14.68 -1.79
CA GLU A 320 20.59 14.12 -2.05
C GLU A 320 21.15 14.55 -3.42
N ASN A 321 20.28 14.68 -4.43
CA ASN A 321 20.64 15.17 -5.75
C ASN A 321 21.16 16.64 -5.78
N LYS A 322 21.20 17.35 -4.64
CA LYS A 322 21.63 18.75 -4.55
C LYS A 322 23.07 18.97 -4.05
N HIS A 323 23.94 17.95 -4.02
CA HIS A 323 25.35 18.09 -3.60
C HIS A 323 25.53 18.79 -2.24
N TYR A 324 24.88 18.28 -1.19
CA TYR A 324 25.16 18.66 0.20
C TYR A 324 25.85 17.48 0.93
N PRO A 325 27.18 17.30 0.77
CA PRO A 325 27.91 16.12 1.26
C PRO A 325 28.02 16.01 2.79
N ASP A 326 27.76 17.09 3.54
CA ASP A 326 27.92 17.13 5.00
C ASP A 326 26.59 17.06 5.77
N MET A 327 25.46 16.88 5.10
CA MET A 327 24.15 16.99 5.74
C MET A 327 23.63 15.65 6.25
N VAL A 328 23.25 15.62 7.53
CA VAL A 328 22.53 14.48 8.12
C VAL A 328 21.09 14.49 7.59
N HIS A 329 20.69 13.42 6.91
CA HIS A 329 19.34 13.21 6.40
C HIS A 329 18.42 12.60 7.47
N ASP A 330 18.37 13.21 8.65
CA ASP A 330 17.42 12.87 9.72
C ASP A 330 16.14 13.71 9.61
N ASP A 331 15.17 13.44 10.50
CA ASP A 331 13.87 14.12 10.52
C ASP A 331 14.01 15.66 10.54
N ILE A 332 14.92 16.17 11.37
CA ILE A 332 15.15 17.60 11.58
C ILE A 332 15.86 18.21 10.37
N GLY A 333 16.86 17.52 9.82
CA GLY A 333 17.60 17.95 8.64
C GLY A 333 16.69 18.12 7.43
N ILE A 334 15.81 17.15 7.16
CA ILE A 334 14.87 17.23 6.04
C ILE A 334 13.85 18.36 6.23
N LEU A 335 13.31 18.56 7.43
CA LEU A 335 12.41 19.68 7.70
C LEU A 335 13.12 21.04 7.59
N THR A 336 14.37 21.12 8.02
CA THR A 336 15.19 22.33 7.86
C THR A 336 15.36 22.68 6.39
N LEU A 337 15.66 21.69 5.54
CA LEU A 337 15.73 21.87 4.09
C LEU A 337 14.41 22.38 3.52
N LEU A 338 13.28 21.75 3.90
CA LEU A 338 11.96 22.20 3.46
C LEU A 338 11.69 23.67 3.85
N ILE A 339 11.96 24.05 5.10
CA ILE A 339 11.74 25.41 5.62
C ILE A 339 12.60 26.43 4.89
N SER A 340 13.84 26.06 4.53
CA SER A 340 14.79 26.95 3.85
C SER A 340 14.41 27.31 2.41
N ILE A 341 13.41 26.62 1.81
CA ILE A 341 12.99 26.92 0.45
C ILE A 341 12.29 28.27 0.39
N ASN A 342 12.89 29.21 -0.34
CA ASN A 342 12.34 30.55 -0.52
C ASN A 342 11.28 30.58 -1.63
N VAL A 343 10.01 30.50 -1.23
CA VAL A 343 8.86 30.49 -2.17
C VAL A 343 8.67 31.81 -2.94
N LYS A 344 9.29 32.91 -2.48
CA LYS A 344 9.21 34.22 -3.14
C LYS A 344 10.17 34.35 -4.30
N GLU A 345 11.21 33.51 -4.36
CA GLU A 345 12.15 33.52 -5.48
C GLU A 345 11.46 33.12 -6.78
N LYS A 346 11.73 33.87 -7.86
CA LYS A 346 11.15 33.59 -9.18
C LYS A 346 11.52 32.19 -9.70
N ALA A 347 12.70 31.69 -9.32
CA ALA A 347 13.21 30.38 -9.70
C ALA A 347 12.64 29.21 -8.87
N CYS A 348 11.83 29.48 -7.84
CA CYS A 348 11.21 28.43 -7.04
C CYS A 348 10.29 27.57 -7.90
N ASP A 349 10.58 26.27 -7.96
CA ASP A 349 9.82 25.28 -8.70
C ASP A 349 8.66 24.77 -7.84
N PHE A 350 7.47 25.31 -8.06
CA PHE A 350 6.28 24.92 -7.31
C PHE A 350 5.76 23.51 -7.63
N PHE A 351 6.13 22.93 -8.77
CA PHE A 351 5.80 21.55 -9.06
C PHE A 351 6.59 20.63 -8.12
N LYS A 352 7.90 20.85 -7.98
CA LYS A 352 8.72 20.14 -6.98
C LYS A 352 8.24 20.42 -5.55
N MET A 353 7.88 21.66 -5.23
CA MET A 353 7.31 21.98 -3.91
C MET A 353 6.03 21.21 -3.62
N TYR A 354 5.17 21.00 -4.62
CA TYR A 354 3.97 20.19 -4.46
C TYR A 354 4.32 18.74 -4.14
N ILE A 355 5.30 18.16 -4.83
CA ILE A 355 5.80 16.81 -4.55
C ILE A 355 6.32 16.73 -3.11
N TYR A 356 7.19 17.66 -2.71
CA TYR A 356 7.75 17.70 -1.35
C TYR A 356 6.67 17.82 -0.28
N LEU A 357 5.68 18.68 -0.50
CA LEU A 357 4.55 18.89 0.41
C LEU A 357 3.70 17.62 0.56
N VAL A 358 3.46 16.88 -0.53
CA VAL A 358 2.72 15.61 -0.49
C VAL A 358 3.52 14.51 0.20
N LEU A 359 4.81 14.40 -0.08
CA LEU A 359 5.68 13.40 0.57
C LEU A 359 5.78 13.66 2.07
N ALA A 360 6.04 14.91 2.46
CA ALA A 360 6.09 15.31 3.87
C ALA A 360 4.76 15.07 4.59
N GLU A 361 3.61 15.31 3.95
CA GLU A 361 2.31 14.93 4.52
C GLU A 361 2.24 13.42 4.78
N ASN A 362 2.60 12.58 3.82
CA ASN A 362 2.47 11.12 3.97
C ASN A 362 3.47 10.55 4.98
N TRP A 363 4.65 11.16 5.10
CA TRP A 363 5.63 10.86 6.14
C TRP A 363 5.09 11.22 7.54
N LEU A 364 4.68 12.46 7.75
CA LEU A 364 4.32 12.95 9.09
C LEU A 364 2.94 12.50 9.59
N ARG A 365 2.04 12.08 8.69
CA ARG A 365 0.63 11.81 9.03
C ARG A 365 0.38 10.51 9.79
N TYR A 366 1.27 9.53 9.69
CA TYR A 366 1.00 8.16 10.14
C TYR A 366 2.04 7.60 11.11
N ASP A 367 3.07 8.37 11.43
CA ASP A 367 4.10 7.93 12.34
C ASP A 367 3.76 8.39 13.76
N GLU A 368 3.40 7.42 14.62
CA GLU A 368 3.20 7.64 16.06
C GLU A 368 4.49 8.17 16.72
N MET A 369 5.67 8.03 16.10
CA MET A 369 6.90 8.66 16.60
C MET A 369 6.86 10.19 16.60
N PHE A 370 5.98 10.84 15.83
CA PHE A 370 5.93 12.31 15.76
C PHE A 370 4.94 12.95 16.73
N SER A 371 3.96 12.21 17.26
CA SER A 371 3.09 12.72 18.34
C SER A 371 3.89 13.09 19.60
N ASP A 372 5.05 12.45 19.81
CA ASP A 372 5.91 12.69 20.97
C ASP A 372 7.06 13.68 20.69
N LYS A 373 7.18 14.23 19.47
CA LYS A 373 8.26 15.15 19.06
C LYS A 373 7.71 16.56 18.73
N PRO A 374 7.47 17.43 19.74
CA PRO A 374 6.86 18.75 19.52
C PRO A 374 7.63 19.64 18.54
N VAL A 375 8.96 19.50 18.48
CA VAL A 375 9.83 20.22 17.55
C VAL A 375 9.49 19.93 16.09
N ILE A 376 9.21 18.65 15.76
CA ILE A 376 8.87 18.24 14.39
C ILE A 376 7.54 18.85 13.95
N CYS A 377 6.54 18.82 14.84
CA CYS A 377 5.23 19.44 14.60
C CYS A 377 5.35 20.96 14.38
N GLU A 378 6.18 21.64 15.18
CA GLU A 378 6.42 23.07 15.03
C GLU A 378 7.11 23.41 13.69
N MET A 379 8.16 22.68 13.34
CA MET A 379 8.89 22.82 12.07
C MET A 379 7.98 22.57 10.87
N TRP A 380 7.16 21.52 10.92
CA TRP A 380 6.14 21.26 9.89
C TRP A 380 5.15 22.42 9.76
N GLY A 381 4.65 22.94 10.88
CA GLY A 381 3.80 24.13 10.90
C GLY A 381 4.46 25.36 10.29
N VAL A 382 5.76 25.59 10.54
CA VAL A 382 6.54 26.66 9.90
C VAL A 382 6.59 26.48 8.39
N PHE A 383 6.94 25.29 7.91
CA PHE A 383 7.00 25.01 6.47
C PHE A 383 5.64 25.23 5.79
N LEU A 384 4.56 24.76 6.40
CA LEU A 384 3.21 24.97 5.86
C LEU A 384 2.80 26.44 5.86
N ARG A 385 3.17 27.23 6.89
CA ARG A 385 2.95 28.69 6.93
C ARG A 385 3.73 29.40 5.84
N ASN A 386 4.97 28.98 5.57
CA ASN A 386 5.75 29.52 4.46
C ASN A 386 5.03 29.28 3.13
N CYS A 387 4.54 28.07 2.88
CA CYS A 387 3.81 27.73 1.66
C CYS A 387 2.45 28.44 1.54
N SER A 388 1.67 28.53 2.62
CA SER A 388 0.31 29.09 2.58
C SER A 388 0.27 30.61 2.62
N CYS A 389 1.12 31.26 3.42
CA CYS A 389 1.07 32.70 3.65
C CYS A 389 1.99 33.49 2.72
N GLN A 390 3.12 32.92 2.27
CA GLN A 390 4.10 33.67 1.47
C GLN A 390 3.89 33.52 -0.05
N ILE A 391 3.11 32.53 -0.49
CA ILE A 391 2.69 32.42 -1.90
C ILE A 391 1.45 33.30 -2.11
N SER A 392 1.56 34.34 -2.93
CA SER A 392 0.46 35.27 -3.18
C SER A 392 -0.79 34.59 -3.75
N SER A 393 -1.98 35.12 -3.42
CA SER A 393 -3.25 34.73 -4.06
C SER A 393 -3.18 34.89 -5.59
N SER A 394 -2.46 35.92 -6.05
CA SER A 394 -2.26 36.33 -7.43
C SER A 394 -1.03 35.72 -8.11
N ASP A 395 -0.35 34.77 -7.47
CA ASP A 395 0.80 34.09 -8.09
C ASP A 395 0.32 33.14 -9.20
N LEU A 396 0.68 33.48 -10.44
CA LEU A 396 0.29 32.75 -11.65
C LEU A 396 1.29 31.67 -12.05
N ARG A 397 2.38 31.47 -11.29
CA ARG A 397 3.35 30.40 -11.58
C ARG A 397 2.65 29.03 -11.52
N PRO A 398 3.00 28.07 -12.40
CA PRO A 398 2.41 26.74 -12.38
C PRO A 398 2.49 26.12 -10.98
N HIS A 399 1.43 25.42 -10.55
CA HIS A 399 1.34 24.76 -9.23
C HIS A 399 1.37 25.68 -7.98
N ALA A 400 1.61 26.99 -8.10
CA ALA A 400 1.64 27.92 -6.95
C ALA A 400 0.35 27.85 -6.11
N SER A 401 -0.81 27.94 -6.78
CA SER A 401 -2.12 27.86 -6.15
C SER A 401 -2.39 26.48 -5.53
N LYS A 402 -1.94 25.39 -6.17
CA LYS A 402 -2.06 24.02 -5.64
C LYS A 402 -1.28 23.87 -4.34
N VAL A 403 -0.01 24.31 -4.30
CA VAL A 403 0.84 24.28 -3.10
C VAL A 403 0.22 25.09 -1.97
N ARG A 404 -0.15 26.36 -2.24
CA ARG A 404 -0.75 27.27 -1.27
C ARG A 404 -2.02 26.69 -0.65
N ASN A 405 -2.96 26.24 -1.49
CA ASN A 405 -4.26 25.74 -1.03
C ASN A 405 -4.11 24.44 -0.23
N LYS A 406 -3.22 23.54 -0.67
CA LYS A 406 -2.93 22.29 0.06
C LYS A 406 -2.28 22.58 1.41
N ALA A 407 -1.31 23.49 1.47
CA ALA A 407 -0.66 23.86 2.73
C ALA A 407 -1.64 24.51 3.71
N ALA A 408 -2.52 25.39 3.22
CA ALA A 408 -3.58 26.00 4.04
C ALA A 408 -4.56 24.96 4.60
N PHE A 409 -4.95 23.96 3.79
CA PHE A 409 -5.78 22.86 4.24
C PHE A 409 -5.10 22.02 5.33
N LEU A 410 -3.80 21.71 5.16
CA LEU A 410 -3.04 20.93 6.14
C LEU A 410 -2.83 21.68 7.46
N LEU A 411 -2.64 23.01 7.43
CA LEU A 411 -2.55 23.84 8.64
C LEU A 411 -3.80 23.78 9.50
N GLN A 412 -4.98 23.72 8.88
CA GLN A 412 -6.25 23.56 9.61
C GLN A 412 -6.32 22.22 10.35
N GLY A 413 -5.60 21.19 9.86
CA GLY A 413 -5.53 19.88 10.49
C GLY A 413 -4.64 19.84 11.74
N ILE A 414 -3.55 20.62 11.76
CA ILE A 414 -2.58 20.63 12.89
C ILE A 414 -3.19 21.16 14.18
N GLY A 415 -4.15 22.08 14.09
CA GLY A 415 -4.83 22.64 15.28
C GLY A 415 -5.88 21.72 15.91
N ASN A 416 -6.16 20.55 15.32
CA ASN A 416 -7.23 19.63 15.72
C ASN A 416 -6.72 18.24 16.14
N SER A 417 -5.39 18.05 16.26
CA SER A 417 -4.74 16.79 16.63
C SER A 417 -4.09 16.87 18.00
#